data_AF-A0A9D8NRK6-F1
#
_entry.id   AF-A0A9D8NRK6-F1
#
_cell.length_a   1.000
_cell.length_b   1.000
_cell.length_c   1.000
_cell.angle_alpha   90.00
_cell.angle_beta   90.00
_cell.angle_gamma   90.00
#
_symmetry.space_group_name_H-M   'P 1'
#
loop_
_entity.id
_entity.type
_entity.pdbx_description
1 polymer ?
#
loop_
_entity_poly.entity_id
_entity_poly.type
_entity_poly.pdbx_seq_one_letter_code
_entity_poly.pdbx_strand_id
1 'polypeptide(L)'
;MHQFLLDARRVPLFHGAPSLNNIQPEETMFQTTRTFRELNIEQRHALRTRGFLLINAVAGSGKTTMLVALLLKSLIEDCDEKENPIRLDRFAVITFTRKAAANLRARIRKAMETERDGTADPTRRAFWEGHLRDLPGAAIGTIDSLVQDRLRRMAVAGSTRFDPSIEVLDDVGREILAEKAVRRVMELAADQPESELGMALERLGGEYRAKDLRGRFVELMSKDGDGPTAARTISLLADGQGGYEKLEAMLANPPRDEWTMIWHPLAEGFHARLSAAVAELLGHNNGAIRAIQELNQTWHAENATQPELFQRLRQTLFNSKGKPKTQGLAAGDGTCYSDSLDALQADILPAIAPFDRMVYQTEEQVFAENDRFQVYRAWGVFFEAAHRAYLEECRAENRFSFHDLARLFESEL
;
A
#
# COMPACT_ATOMS: atom_id res chain seq x y z
N MET A 1 -13.56 5.08 6.83
CA MET A 1 -14.38 6.25 6.49
C MET A 1 -13.42 7.34 6.04
N HIS A 2 -13.21 7.51 4.73
CA HIS A 2 -12.41 8.64 4.22
C HIS A 2 -13.20 9.32 3.11
N GLN A 3 -13.40 10.60 3.35
CA GLN A 3 -14.29 11.54 2.70
C GLN A 3 -13.39 12.40 1.82
N PHE A 4 -13.57 12.34 0.49
CA PHE A 4 -13.00 13.33 -0.41
C PHE A 4 -14.14 14.15 -1.00
N LEU A 5 -14.28 15.37 -0.47
CA LEU A 5 -15.07 16.47 -1.02
C LEU A 5 -14.31 17.04 -2.22
N LEU A 6 -14.91 16.99 -3.41
CA LEU A 6 -14.53 17.83 -4.54
C LEU A 6 -15.78 18.53 -5.10
N ASP A 7 -15.79 19.84 -4.82
CA ASP A 7 -16.59 20.97 -5.32
C ASP A 7 -18.05 20.75 -5.80
N ALA A 8 -18.97 21.03 -4.87
CA ALA A 8 -20.43 20.99 -5.05
C ALA A 8 -21.00 22.32 -5.57
N ARG A 9 -20.54 22.80 -6.74
CA ARG A 9 -21.19 23.95 -7.40
C ARG A 9 -21.72 23.55 -8.78
N ARG A 10 -23.04 23.35 -8.82
CA ARG A 10 -23.93 23.02 -9.95
C ARG A 10 -24.27 21.53 -10.12
N VAL A 11 -25.02 21.00 -9.16
CA VAL A 11 -25.92 19.86 -9.43
C VAL A 11 -27.35 20.37 -9.24
N PRO A 12 -28.16 20.52 -10.30
CA PRO A 12 -29.57 20.85 -10.13
C PRO A 12 -30.30 19.62 -9.57
N LEU A 13 -30.83 19.73 -8.35
CA LEU A 13 -31.77 18.75 -7.77
C LEU A 13 -33.14 18.95 -8.44
N PHE A 14 -33.53 18.05 -9.34
CA PHE A 14 -34.91 18.01 -9.83
C PHE A 14 -35.78 17.15 -8.90
N HIS A 15 -36.71 17.80 -8.20
CA HIS A 15 -37.87 17.15 -7.58
C HIS A 15 -39.05 17.24 -8.56
N GLY A 16 -39.55 16.09 -9.03
CA GLY A 16 -40.78 16.01 -9.81
C GLY A 16 -40.84 14.74 -10.67
N ALA A 17 -41.80 13.86 -10.38
CA ALA A 17 -42.11 12.71 -11.23
C ALA A 17 -42.80 13.20 -12.53
N PRO A 18 -42.36 12.79 -13.74
CA PRO A 18 -43.06 13.13 -14.97
C PRO A 18 -44.20 12.15 -15.27
N SER A 19 -45.26 12.67 -15.90
CA SER A 19 -46.47 11.98 -16.33
C SER A 19 -46.24 11.06 -17.55
N LEU A 20 -47.01 9.97 -17.60
CA LEU A 20 -46.83 8.77 -18.43
C LEU A 20 -47.13 8.88 -19.95
N ASN A 21 -47.24 10.07 -20.56
CA ASN A 21 -47.74 10.20 -21.95
C ASN A 21 -46.78 10.88 -22.94
N ASN A 22 -45.47 10.64 -22.82
CA ASN A 22 -44.50 10.90 -23.89
C ASN A 22 -43.34 9.91 -23.72
N ILE A 23 -43.24 8.90 -24.60
CA ILE A 23 -42.09 7.99 -24.60
C ILE A 23 -40.88 8.81 -25.04
N GLN A 24 -40.08 9.23 -24.07
CA GLN A 24 -38.85 9.99 -24.26
C GLN A 24 -37.86 9.17 -25.13
N PRO A 25 -36.95 9.79 -25.91
CA PRO A 25 -35.93 9.09 -26.71
C PRO A 25 -35.15 8.03 -25.88
N GLU A 26 -34.92 8.34 -24.61
CA GLU A 26 -34.29 7.46 -23.64
C GLU A 26 -35.06 6.14 -23.43
N GLU A 27 -36.40 6.15 -23.38
CA GLU A 27 -37.20 4.93 -23.23
C GLU A 27 -37.12 4.01 -24.46
N THR A 28 -36.95 4.57 -25.66
CA THR A 28 -36.75 3.80 -26.89
C THR A 28 -35.40 3.07 -26.85
N MET A 29 -34.35 3.69 -26.30
CA MET A 29 -33.04 3.05 -26.11
C MET A 29 -33.11 1.85 -25.15
N PHE A 30 -33.84 1.99 -24.02
CA PHE A 30 -34.04 0.89 -23.06
C PHE A 30 -34.85 -0.28 -23.66
N GLN A 31 -35.67 -0.03 -24.68
CA GLN A 31 -36.45 -1.07 -25.37
C GLN A 31 -35.70 -1.72 -26.54
N THR A 32 -34.87 -0.97 -27.26
CA THR A 32 -34.20 -1.44 -28.48
C THR A 32 -32.87 -2.15 -28.22
N THR A 33 -32.17 -1.81 -27.13
CA THR A 33 -30.90 -2.46 -26.74
C THR A 33 -31.19 -3.66 -25.85
N ARG A 34 -30.83 -4.87 -26.30
CA ARG A 34 -31.14 -6.11 -25.54
C ARG A 34 -30.51 -6.11 -24.16
N THR A 35 -29.27 -5.64 -24.06
CA THR A 35 -28.50 -5.55 -22.82
C THR A 35 -29.20 -4.70 -21.74
N PHE A 36 -30.04 -3.72 -22.13
CA PHE A 36 -30.72 -2.85 -21.16
C PHE A 36 -32.04 -3.41 -20.64
N ARG A 37 -32.62 -4.42 -21.31
CA ARG A 37 -33.91 -5.01 -20.90
C ARG A 37 -33.82 -5.75 -19.57
N GLU A 38 -32.67 -6.37 -19.30
CA GLU A 38 -32.41 -7.17 -18.09
C GLU A 38 -32.10 -6.33 -16.85
N LEU A 39 -32.00 -4.99 -16.99
CA LEU A 39 -31.68 -4.10 -15.88
C LEU A 39 -32.90 -3.82 -15.00
N ASN A 40 -32.68 -3.84 -13.68
CA ASN A 40 -33.68 -3.45 -12.69
C ASN A 40 -33.91 -1.92 -12.67
N ILE A 41 -34.91 -1.47 -11.92
CA ILE A 41 -35.33 -0.06 -11.87
C ILE A 41 -34.18 0.84 -11.41
N GLU A 42 -33.46 0.46 -10.35
CA GLU A 42 -32.32 1.23 -9.83
C GLU A 42 -31.17 1.35 -10.85
N GLN A 43 -30.88 0.27 -11.57
CA GLN A 43 -29.86 0.25 -12.63
C GLN A 43 -30.28 1.12 -13.82
N ARG A 44 -31.55 1.09 -14.22
CA ARG A 44 -32.06 1.98 -15.27
C ARG A 44 -32.00 3.45 -14.85
N HIS A 45 -32.34 3.75 -13.60
CA HIS A 45 -32.22 5.10 -13.04
C HIS A 45 -30.76 5.58 -13.05
N ALA A 46 -29.83 4.73 -12.61
CA ALA A 46 -28.41 5.01 -12.63
C ALA A 46 -27.88 5.26 -14.07
N LEU A 47 -28.40 4.56 -15.08
CA LEU A 47 -28.03 4.80 -16.48
C LEU A 47 -28.44 6.19 -16.96
N ARG A 48 -29.58 6.73 -16.51
CA ARG A 48 -30.07 8.05 -16.90
C ARG A 48 -29.26 9.20 -16.29
N THR A 49 -28.45 8.93 -15.27
CA THR A 49 -27.66 9.97 -14.60
C THR A 49 -26.50 10.40 -15.49
N ARG A 50 -26.36 11.72 -15.70
CA ARG A 50 -25.20 12.34 -16.36
C ARG A 50 -24.21 12.86 -15.30
N GLY A 51 -22.92 12.82 -15.60
CA GLY A 51 -21.87 13.28 -14.69
C GLY A 51 -21.34 12.18 -13.76
N PHE A 52 -20.91 12.57 -12.55
CA PHE A 52 -20.31 11.63 -11.60
C PHE A 52 -21.36 10.74 -10.95
N LEU A 53 -21.18 9.43 -11.06
CA LEU A 53 -22.07 8.42 -10.49
C LEU A 53 -21.29 7.53 -9.53
N LEU A 54 -21.71 7.50 -8.27
CA LEU A 54 -21.20 6.58 -7.25
C LEU A 54 -22.23 5.48 -6.99
N ILE A 55 -21.89 4.25 -7.34
CA ILE A 55 -22.77 3.08 -7.15
C ILE A 55 -22.31 2.27 -5.96
N ASN A 56 -23.02 2.39 -4.83
CA ASN A 56 -22.85 1.45 -3.73
C ASN A 56 -23.58 0.15 -4.05
N ALA A 57 -22.90 -0.98 -3.92
CA ALA A 57 -23.48 -2.26 -4.32
C ALA A 57 -22.88 -3.43 -3.52
N VAL A 58 -23.72 -4.39 -3.13
CA VAL A 58 -23.30 -5.60 -2.41
C VAL A 58 -22.78 -6.66 -3.40
N ALA A 59 -22.09 -7.70 -2.93
CA ALA A 59 -21.74 -8.84 -3.78
C ALA A 59 -23.00 -9.38 -4.51
N GLY A 60 -22.87 -9.72 -5.80
CA GLY A 60 -23.99 -10.23 -6.60
C GLY A 60 -24.97 -9.19 -7.15
N SER A 61 -24.85 -7.90 -6.80
CA SER A 61 -25.75 -6.81 -7.25
C SER A 61 -25.62 -6.38 -8.72
N GLY A 62 -24.78 -7.06 -9.51
CA GLY A 62 -24.64 -6.76 -10.95
C GLY A 62 -23.78 -5.53 -11.28
N LYS A 63 -22.85 -5.10 -10.40
CA LYS A 63 -21.88 -3.99 -10.66
C LYS A 63 -21.25 -4.04 -12.06
N THR A 64 -20.77 -5.22 -12.45
CA THR A 64 -20.13 -5.42 -13.74
C THR A 64 -21.12 -5.29 -14.89
N THR A 65 -22.35 -5.78 -14.72
CA THR A 65 -23.43 -5.62 -15.72
C THR A 65 -23.76 -4.14 -15.91
N MET A 66 -23.84 -3.39 -14.81
CA MET A 66 -24.08 -1.95 -14.85
C MET A 66 -22.94 -1.19 -15.56
N LEU A 67 -21.68 -1.53 -15.30
CA LEU A 67 -20.53 -0.94 -16.00
C LEU A 67 -20.55 -1.22 -17.52
N VAL A 68 -20.89 -2.44 -17.91
CA VAL A 68 -21.05 -2.80 -19.33
C VAL A 68 -22.18 -1.96 -19.95
N ALA A 69 -23.32 -1.85 -19.24
CA ALA A 69 -24.45 -1.10 -19.73
C ALA A 69 -24.15 0.41 -19.86
N LEU A 70 -23.41 1.00 -18.92
CA LEU A 70 -22.95 2.40 -18.99
C LEU A 70 -22.09 2.64 -20.23
N LEU A 71 -21.15 1.75 -20.50
CA LEU A 71 -20.28 1.85 -21.68
C LEU A 71 -21.09 1.74 -22.98
N LEU A 72 -21.97 0.73 -23.10
CA LEU A 72 -22.80 0.56 -24.29
C LEU A 72 -23.72 1.77 -24.50
N LYS A 73 -24.29 2.32 -23.43
CA LYS A 73 -25.14 3.51 -23.47
C LYS A 73 -24.39 4.69 -24.07
N SER A 74 -23.18 4.97 -23.59
CA SER A 74 -22.35 6.06 -24.13
C SER A 74 -21.94 5.84 -25.59
N LEU A 75 -21.80 4.59 -26.05
CA LEU A 75 -21.57 4.34 -27.47
C LEU A 75 -22.82 4.64 -28.32
N ILE A 76 -24.02 4.32 -27.80
CA ILE A 76 -25.29 4.46 -28.53
C ILE A 76 -25.81 5.90 -28.51
N GLU A 77 -25.90 6.55 -27.34
CA GLU A 77 -26.53 7.87 -27.18
C GLU A 77 -25.81 8.96 -27.97
N ASP A 78 -24.48 8.90 -28.05
CA ASP A 78 -23.69 9.89 -28.79
C ASP A 78 -23.73 9.68 -30.32
N CYS A 79 -24.46 8.65 -30.81
CA CYS A 79 -24.78 8.50 -32.24
C CYS A 79 -26.01 9.32 -32.66
N ASP A 80 -26.96 9.55 -31.75
CA ASP A 80 -28.27 10.11 -32.09
C ASP A 80 -28.28 11.66 -32.09
N GLU A 81 -27.28 12.32 -31.47
CA GLU A 81 -27.23 13.78 -31.35
C GLU A 81 -26.08 14.49 -32.12
N LYS A 82 -25.07 13.78 -32.65
CA LYS A 82 -23.94 14.39 -33.41
C LYS A 82 -23.39 13.48 -34.51
N GLU A 83 -22.87 14.08 -35.59
CA GLU A 83 -22.18 13.41 -36.72
C GLU A 83 -20.92 12.61 -36.35
N ASN A 84 -20.59 12.44 -35.06
CA ASN A 84 -19.35 11.78 -34.63
C ASN A 84 -19.57 10.88 -33.39
N PRO A 85 -19.83 9.57 -33.58
CA PRO A 85 -20.04 8.64 -32.48
C PRO A 85 -18.80 8.57 -31.57
N ILE A 86 -19.00 8.48 -30.25
CA ILE A 86 -17.87 8.29 -29.32
C ILE A 86 -17.21 6.95 -29.61
N ARG A 87 -15.92 7.02 -29.92
CA ARG A 87 -15.07 5.85 -30.15
C ARG A 87 -14.60 5.25 -28.82
N LEU A 88 -14.29 3.95 -28.85
CA LEU A 88 -13.84 3.19 -27.67
C LEU A 88 -12.53 3.71 -27.06
N ASP A 89 -11.70 4.42 -27.83
CA ASP A 89 -10.46 5.05 -27.39
C ASP A 89 -10.67 6.27 -26.48
N ARG A 90 -11.90 6.78 -26.39
CA ARG A 90 -12.27 7.88 -25.47
C ARG A 90 -12.70 7.41 -24.08
N PHE A 91 -12.76 6.10 -23.85
CA PHE A 91 -13.11 5.53 -22.54
C PHE A 91 -11.86 5.05 -21.80
N ALA A 92 -11.80 5.35 -20.50
CA ALA A 92 -10.87 4.70 -19.58
C ALA A 92 -11.67 3.89 -18.55
N VAL A 93 -11.52 2.56 -18.58
CA VAL A 93 -12.21 1.64 -17.69
C VAL A 93 -11.18 0.93 -16.83
N ILE A 94 -11.18 1.26 -15.54
CA ILE A 94 -10.15 0.86 -14.58
C ILE A 94 -10.68 -0.22 -13.63
N THR A 95 -9.85 -1.21 -13.33
CA THR A 95 -10.13 -2.22 -12.31
C THR A 95 -8.87 -2.61 -11.53
N PHE A 96 -9.03 -3.33 -10.43
CA PHE A 96 -7.93 -3.66 -9.53
C PHE A 96 -7.02 -4.78 -10.07
N THR A 97 -7.52 -5.69 -10.90
CA THR A 97 -6.73 -6.84 -11.39
C THR A 97 -6.81 -7.02 -12.89
N ARG A 98 -5.72 -7.50 -13.50
CA ARG A 98 -5.68 -7.85 -14.94
C ARG A 98 -6.74 -8.90 -15.30
N LYS A 99 -7.02 -9.85 -14.40
CA LYS A 99 -8.08 -10.86 -14.57
C LYS A 99 -9.47 -10.23 -14.61
N ALA A 100 -9.75 -9.27 -13.73
CA ALA A 100 -11.02 -8.53 -13.77
C ALA A 100 -11.15 -7.71 -15.05
N ALA A 101 -10.05 -7.11 -15.53
CA ALA A 101 -10.05 -6.34 -16.78
C ALA A 101 -10.35 -7.25 -17.98
N ALA A 102 -9.70 -8.42 -18.05
CA ALA A 102 -9.96 -9.41 -19.10
C ALA A 102 -11.41 -9.92 -19.06
N ASN A 103 -11.95 -10.20 -17.87
CA ASN A 103 -13.35 -10.60 -17.71
C ASN A 103 -14.31 -9.49 -18.18
N LEU A 104 -14.05 -8.24 -17.79
CA LEU A 104 -14.86 -7.10 -18.19
C LEU A 104 -14.81 -6.89 -19.72
N ARG A 105 -13.64 -6.97 -20.34
CA ARG A 105 -13.47 -6.90 -21.79
C ARG A 105 -14.24 -8.02 -22.51
N ALA A 106 -14.22 -9.25 -21.99
CA ALA A 106 -14.99 -10.36 -22.54
C ALA A 106 -16.51 -10.14 -22.43
N ARG A 107 -16.98 -9.55 -21.31
CA ARG A 107 -18.40 -9.19 -21.15
C ARG A 107 -18.84 -8.08 -22.09
N ILE A 108 -18.02 -7.04 -22.27
CA ILE A 108 -18.26 -5.96 -23.24
C ILE A 108 -18.35 -6.53 -24.65
N ARG A 109 -17.38 -7.37 -25.04
CA ARG A 109 -17.39 -8.08 -26.34
C ARG A 109 -18.70 -8.82 -26.56
N LYS A 110 -19.08 -9.67 -25.60
CA LYS A 110 -20.30 -10.47 -25.70
C LYS A 110 -21.56 -9.60 -25.81
N ALA A 111 -21.62 -8.48 -25.09
CA ALA A 111 -22.73 -7.55 -25.19
C ALA A 111 -22.81 -6.92 -26.60
N MET A 112 -21.68 -6.45 -27.15
CA MET A 112 -21.61 -5.92 -28.52
C MET A 112 -21.97 -6.97 -29.58
N GLU A 113 -21.51 -8.21 -29.43
CA GLU A 113 -21.89 -9.34 -30.30
C GLU A 113 -23.40 -9.61 -30.23
N THR A 114 -23.99 -9.54 -29.04
CA THR A 114 -25.43 -9.72 -28.84
C THR A 114 -26.25 -8.63 -29.53
N GLU A 115 -25.80 -7.37 -29.48
CA GLU A 115 -26.47 -6.28 -30.19
C GLU A 115 -26.28 -6.37 -31.72
N ARG A 116 -25.07 -6.75 -32.19
CA ARG A 116 -24.77 -6.99 -33.62
C ARG A 116 -25.65 -8.09 -34.21
N ASP A 117 -25.77 -9.22 -33.51
CA ASP A 117 -26.52 -10.38 -33.99
C ASP A 117 -28.04 -10.20 -33.79
N GLY A 118 -28.43 -9.30 -32.90
CA GLY A 118 -29.82 -8.98 -32.60
C GLY A 118 -30.48 -7.98 -33.54
N THR A 119 -29.73 -7.32 -34.43
CA THR A 119 -30.23 -6.29 -35.36
C THR A 119 -30.29 -6.79 -36.81
N ALA A 120 -31.36 -6.45 -37.51
CA ALA A 120 -31.50 -6.66 -38.96
C ALA A 120 -31.06 -5.44 -39.79
N ASP A 121 -30.87 -4.29 -39.15
CA ASP A 121 -30.41 -3.06 -39.80
C ASP A 121 -28.89 -3.15 -40.12
N PRO A 122 -28.50 -3.08 -41.41
CA PRO A 122 -27.10 -3.14 -41.82
C PRO A 122 -26.23 -2.03 -41.22
N THR A 123 -26.78 -0.84 -41.00
CA THR A 123 -26.05 0.31 -40.45
C THR A 123 -25.69 0.06 -38.99
N ARG A 124 -26.68 -0.36 -38.18
CA ARG A 124 -26.45 -0.75 -36.78
C ARG A 124 -25.53 -1.96 -36.66
N ARG A 125 -25.60 -2.90 -37.59
CA ARG A 125 -24.69 -4.05 -37.62
C ARG A 125 -23.24 -3.60 -37.84
N ALA A 126 -23.01 -2.77 -38.86
CA ALA A 126 -21.69 -2.23 -39.19
C ALA A 126 -21.11 -1.38 -38.03
N PHE A 127 -21.95 -0.63 -37.32
CA PHE A 127 -21.58 0.11 -36.12
C PHE A 127 -20.97 -0.80 -35.04
N TRP A 128 -21.65 -1.89 -34.67
CA TRP A 128 -21.14 -2.83 -33.67
C TRP A 128 -19.90 -3.60 -34.17
N GLU A 129 -19.83 -3.93 -35.45
CA GLU A 129 -18.63 -4.54 -36.06
C GLU A 129 -17.40 -3.62 -35.98
N GLY A 130 -17.59 -2.31 -36.14
CA GLY A 130 -16.55 -1.30 -35.92
C GLY A 130 -16.03 -1.32 -34.47
N HIS A 131 -16.92 -1.24 -33.49
CA HIS A 131 -16.53 -1.27 -32.08
C HIS A 131 -15.88 -2.59 -31.65
N LEU A 132 -16.36 -3.74 -32.16
CA LEU A 132 -15.73 -5.04 -31.90
C LEU A 132 -14.30 -5.13 -32.42
N ARG A 133 -14.01 -4.45 -33.54
CA ARG A 133 -12.68 -4.34 -34.13
C ARG A 133 -11.76 -3.46 -33.28
N ASP A 134 -12.29 -2.37 -32.72
CA ASP A 134 -11.55 -1.41 -31.91
C ASP A 134 -11.34 -1.87 -30.45
N LEU A 135 -12.18 -2.79 -29.94
CA LEU A 135 -12.17 -3.27 -28.56
C LEU A 135 -10.80 -3.77 -28.03
N PRO A 136 -9.94 -4.45 -28.82
CA PRO A 136 -8.60 -4.83 -28.36
C PRO A 136 -7.73 -3.65 -27.96
N GLY A 137 -7.89 -2.48 -28.61
CA GLY A 137 -7.14 -1.26 -28.34
C GLY A 137 -7.78 -0.33 -27.31
N ALA A 138 -8.97 -0.69 -26.79
CA ALA A 138 -9.68 0.11 -25.79
C ALA A 138 -8.96 0.08 -24.44
N ALA A 139 -8.92 1.24 -23.77
CA ALA A 139 -8.28 1.44 -22.47
C ALA A 139 -9.13 0.82 -21.33
N ILE A 140 -9.14 -0.52 -21.29
CA ILE A 140 -9.78 -1.35 -20.26
C ILE A 140 -8.68 -2.15 -19.56
N GLY A 141 -8.36 -1.80 -18.31
CA GLY A 141 -7.16 -2.33 -17.64
C GLY A 141 -7.06 -2.00 -16.16
N THR A 142 -5.91 -2.31 -15.57
CA THR A 142 -5.49 -1.73 -14.29
C THR A 142 -4.94 -0.33 -14.52
N ILE A 143 -4.88 0.50 -13.47
CA ILE A 143 -4.28 1.84 -13.52
C ILE A 143 -2.89 1.77 -14.17
N ASP A 144 -2.02 0.88 -13.69
CA ASP A 144 -0.65 0.74 -14.18
C ASP A 144 -0.61 0.43 -15.68
N SER A 145 -1.45 -0.49 -16.17
CA SER A 145 -1.49 -0.85 -17.59
C SER A 145 -1.97 0.30 -18.49
N LEU A 146 -2.91 1.13 -18.01
CA LEU A 146 -3.37 2.29 -18.78
C LEU A 146 -2.32 3.39 -18.83
N VAL A 147 -1.65 3.63 -17.71
CA VAL A 147 -0.56 4.61 -17.61
C VAL A 147 0.58 4.19 -18.52
N GLN A 148 0.99 2.92 -18.46
CA GLN A 148 2.04 2.39 -19.33
C GLN A 148 1.70 2.52 -20.82
N ASP A 149 0.47 2.19 -21.22
CA ASP A 149 0.03 2.36 -22.62
C ASP A 149 0.06 3.84 -23.02
N ARG A 150 -0.42 4.74 -22.15
CA ARG A 150 -0.42 6.18 -22.43
C ARG A 150 1.00 6.74 -22.56
N LEU A 151 1.88 6.39 -21.63
CA LEU A 151 3.29 6.75 -21.63
C LEU A 151 3.96 6.37 -22.93
N ARG A 152 3.81 5.09 -23.32
CA ARG A 152 4.38 4.56 -24.53
C ARG A 152 3.91 5.31 -25.77
N ARG A 153 2.61 5.64 -25.85
CA ARG A 153 2.05 6.42 -26.96
C ARG A 153 2.61 7.84 -27.02
N MET A 154 2.75 8.50 -25.86
CA MET A 154 3.30 9.86 -25.79
C MET A 154 4.78 9.90 -26.16
N ALA A 155 5.56 8.92 -25.71
CA ALA A 155 6.97 8.75 -26.05
C ALA A 155 7.16 8.51 -27.56
N VAL A 156 6.39 7.58 -28.15
CA VAL A 156 6.44 7.31 -29.60
C VAL A 156 6.02 8.54 -30.43
N ALA A 157 5.07 9.34 -29.93
CA ALA A 157 4.65 10.58 -30.58
C ALA A 157 5.64 11.74 -30.40
N GLY A 158 6.75 11.55 -29.67
CA GLY A 158 7.74 12.59 -29.39
C GLY A 158 7.21 13.72 -28.50
N SER A 159 6.13 13.48 -27.77
CA SER A 159 5.47 14.47 -26.91
C SER A 159 6.06 14.53 -25.49
N THR A 160 7.01 13.64 -25.17
CA THR A 160 7.70 13.54 -23.88
C THR A 160 9.14 13.11 -24.10
N ARG A 161 10.04 13.39 -23.15
CA ARG A 161 11.42 12.86 -23.19
C ARG A 161 11.54 11.44 -22.64
N PHE A 162 10.45 10.89 -22.10
CA PHE A 162 10.37 9.52 -21.63
C PHE A 162 10.73 8.48 -22.70
N ASP A 163 11.46 7.46 -22.28
CA ASP A 163 11.78 6.31 -23.11
C ASP A 163 10.52 5.44 -23.34
N PRO A 164 10.19 5.04 -24.59
CA PRO A 164 9.04 4.19 -24.89
C PRO A 164 9.03 2.81 -24.21
N SER A 165 10.18 2.36 -23.71
CA SER A 165 10.37 1.10 -22.98
C SER A 165 10.11 1.22 -21.48
N ILE A 166 9.71 2.40 -20.97
CA ILE A 166 9.37 2.58 -19.56
C ILE A 166 8.34 1.53 -19.10
N GLU A 167 8.64 0.92 -17.96
CA GLU A 167 7.74 0.02 -17.28
C GLU A 167 7.30 0.57 -15.93
N VAL A 168 6.02 0.37 -15.61
CA VAL A 168 5.46 0.73 -14.30
C VAL A 168 5.77 -0.38 -13.31
N LEU A 169 6.47 -0.05 -12.23
CA LEU A 169 6.82 -0.97 -11.15
C LEU A 169 5.60 -1.38 -10.33
N ASP A 170 5.46 -2.68 -10.10
CA ASP A 170 4.58 -3.23 -9.08
C ASP A 170 5.24 -3.17 -7.70
N ASP A 171 4.47 -3.55 -6.66
CA ASP A 171 4.94 -3.50 -5.27
C ASP A 171 6.23 -4.32 -5.05
N VAL A 172 6.34 -5.48 -5.71
CA VAL A 172 7.51 -6.37 -5.61
C VAL A 172 8.73 -5.74 -6.28
N GLY A 173 8.56 -5.20 -7.49
CA GLY A 173 9.62 -4.49 -8.20
C GLY A 173 10.15 -3.30 -7.41
N ARG A 174 9.26 -2.53 -6.77
CA ARG A 174 9.66 -1.42 -5.88
C ARG A 174 10.50 -1.89 -4.71
N GLU A 175 10.10 -2.98 -4.05
CA GLU A 175 10.85 -3.55 -2.92
C GLU A 175 12.26 -3.98 -3.33
N ILE A 176 12.40 -4.63 -4.51
CA ILE A 176 13.69 -5.05 -5.06
C ILE A 176 14.60 -3.85 -5.33
N LEU A 177 14.09 -2.79 -5.96
CA LEU A 177 14.90 -1.60 -6.24
C LEU A 177 15.25 -0.83 -4.97
N ALA A 178 14.34 -0.76 -4.00
CA ALA A 178 14.62 -0.18 -2.69
C ALA A 178 15.72 -0.97 -1.95
N GLU A 179 15.74 -2.31 -2.06
CA GLU A 179 16.80 -3.14 -1.50
C GLU A 179 18.16 -2.86 -2.16
N LYS A 180 18.21 -2.75 -3.49
CA LYS A 180 19.44 -2.38 -4.21
C LYS A 180 19.95 -1.01 -3.77
N ALA A 181 19.05 -0.03 -3.65
CA ALA A 181 19.38 1.32 -3.23
C ALA A 181 19.98 1.38 -1.83
N VAL A 182 19.32 0.74 -0.84
CA VAL A 182 19.83 0.69 0.54
C VAL A 182 21.18 0.00 0.59
N ARG A 183 21.36 -1.12 -0.10
CA ARG A 183 22.66 -1.82 -0.15
C ARG A 183 23.76 -0.91 -0.68
N ARG A 184 23.51 -0.22 -1.80
CA ARG A 184 24.48 0.71 -2.39
C ARG A 184 24.84 1.86 -1.45
N VAL A 185 23.87 2.40 -0.73
CA VAL A 185 24.10 3.46 0.28
C VAL A 185 24.96 2.96 1.44
N MET A 186 24.72 1.73 1.90
CA MET A 186 25.55 1.11 2.96
C MET A 186 26.99 0.88 2.48
N GLU A 187 27.17 0.44 1.23
CA GLU A 187 28.50 0.26 0.61
C GLU A 187 29.25 1.61 0.51
N LEU A 188 28.59 2.65 0.00
CA LEU A 188 29.17 4.01 -0.09
C LEU A 188 29.60 4.56 1.27
N ALA A 189 28.80 4.30 2.31
CA ALA A 189 29.10 4.74 3.67
C ALA A 189 30.28 3.97 4.29
N ALA A 190 30.40 2.67 3.99
CA ALA A 190 31.53 1.86 4.42
C ALA A 190 32.84 2.26 3.74
N ASP A 191 32.77 2.66 2.46
CA ASP A 191 33.92 3.18 1.71
C ASP A 191 34.35 4.58 2.17
N GLN A 192 33.42 5.38 2.73
CA GLN A 192 33.65 6.76 3.17
C GLN A 192 33.07 7.00 4.58
N PRO A 193 33.65 6.40 5.63
CA PRO A 193 33.11 6.48 6.99
C PRO A 193 33.10 7.92 7.55
N GLU A 194 34.04 8.75 7.12
CA GLU A 194 34.12 10.18 7.48
C GLU A 194 33.14 11.09 6.73
N SER A 195 32.39 10.55 5.77
CA SER A 195 31.33 11.32 5.09
C SER A 195 30.14 11.57 6.01
N GLU A 196 29.32 12.57 5.70
CA GLU A 196 28.07 12.83 6.45
C GLU A 196 27.17 11.59 6.49
N LEU A 197 27.11 10.82 5.39
CA LEU A 197 26.40 9.55 5.31
C LEU A 197 27.05 8.46 6.17
N GLY A 198 28.38 8.35 6.16
CA GLY A 198 29.14 7.41 6.99
C GLY A 198 28.88 7.63 8.47
N MET A 199 29.01 8.88 8.93
CA MET A 199 28.73 9.26 10.33
C MET A 199 27.26 9.07 10.70
N ALA A 200 26.32 9.34 9.78
CA ALA A 200 24.90 9.09 10.00
C ALA A 200 24.62 7.59 10.18
N LEU A 201 25.19 6.75 9.31
CA LEU A 201 25.01 5.30 9.37
C LEU A 201 25.77 4.64 10.52
N GLU A 202 26.89 5.18 10.97
CA GLU A 202 27.55 4.72 12.19
C GLU A 202 26.66 4.98 13.42
N ARG A 203 26.10 6.19 13.51
CA ARG A 203 25.14 6.55 14.58
C ARG A 203 23.89 5.68 14.53
N LEU A 204 23.35 5.43 13.34
CA LEU A 204 22.21 4.52 13.17
C LEU A 204 22.61 3.06 13.40
N GLY A 205 23.81 2.63 13.04
CA GLY A 205 24.30 1.25 13.11
C GLY A 205 24.49 0.73 14.54
N GLY A 206 24.76 1.64 15.49
CA GLY A 206 24.72 1.35 16.91
C GLY A 206 23.31 1.04 17.44
N GLU A 207 22.27 1.64 16.84
CA GLU A 207 20.86 1.51 17.26
C GLU A 207 20.03 0.56 16.36
N TYR A 208 20.44 0.34 15.11
CA TYR A 208 19.67 -0.32 14.05
C TYR A 208 20.55 -1.25 13.21
N ARG A 209 20.09 -2.47 12.94
CA ARG A 209 20.79 -3.35 11.99
C ARG A 209 20.48 -2.94 10.55
N ALA A 210 21.35 -3.27 9.61
CA ALA A 210 21.11 -3.03 8.17
C ALA A 210 19.76 -3.57 7.66
N LYS A 211 19.31 -4.70 8.23
CA LYS A 211 18.00 -5.29 7.95
C LYS A 211 16.83 -4.39 8.38
N ASP A 212 17.01 -3.66 9.48
CA ASP A 212 16.00 -2.79 10.07
C ASP A 212 15.92 -1.47 9.28
N LEU A 213 17.07 -0.90 8.92
CA LEU A 213 17.16 0.27 8.04
C LEU A 213 16.45 0.04 6.70
N ARG A 214 16.67 -1.15 6.10
CA ARG A 214 15.97 -1.57 4.89
C ARG A 214 14.47 -1.62 5.09
N GLY A 215 14.00 -2.29 6.15
CA GLY A 215 12.58 -2.44 6.44
C GLY A 215 11.88 -1.07 6.55
N ARG A 216 12.53 -0.13 7.25
CA ARG A 216 12.04 1.25 7.40
C ARG A 216 12.01 2.03 6.10
N PHE A 217 13.04 1.90 5.25
CA PHE A 217 13.02 2.55 3.93
C PHE A 217 11.93 1.98 3.02
N VAL A 218 11.77 0.65 2.98
CA VAL A 218 10.69 0.01 2.20
C VAL A 218 9.32 0.42 2.72
N GLU A 219 9.13 0.49 4.04
CA GLU A 219 7.90 0.97 4.68
C GLU A 219 7.61 2.43 4.30
N LEU A 220 8.60 3.30 4.35
CA LEU A 220 8.49 4.72 3.92
C LEU A 220 8.10 4.85 2.45
N MET A 221 8.59 3.94 1.61
CA MET A 221 8.30 3.89 0.17
C MET A 221 6.98 3.15 -0.16
N SER A 222 6.29 2.58 0.83
CA SER A 222 5.08 1.75 0.63
C SER A 222 3.80 2.38 1.18
N LYS A 223 2.66 2.08 0.52
CA LYS A 223 1.22 2.31 0.80
C LYS A 223 0.70 3.59 1.50
N ASP A 224 1.36 4.15 2.51
CA ASP A 224 1.01 5.44 3.15
C ASP A 224 1.95 6.58 2.70
N GLY A 225 3.01 6.21 1.97
CA GLY A 225 3.87 7.09 1.22
C GLY A 225 3.22 7.48 -0.10
N ASP A 226 2.32 8.46 -0.07
CA ASP A 226 2.30 9.42 -1.16
C ASP A 226 3.76 9.87 -1.33
N GLY A 227 4.47 9.38 -2.36
CA GLY A 227 5.88 9.71 -2.56
C GLY A 227 6.24 11.22 -2.58
N PRO A 228 5.33 12.17 -2.91
CA PRO A 228 5.41 13.61 -2.59
C PRO A 228 5.65 13.85 -1.13
N THR A 229 4.78 13.28 -0.29
CA THR A 229 4.84 13.40 1.16
C THR A 229 6.09 12.72 1.71
N ALA A 230 6.42 11.50 1.25
CA ALA A 230 7.63 10.82 1.70
C ALA A 230 8.90 11.62 1.36
N ALA A 231 9.10 12.04 0.11
CA ALA A 231 10.33 12.78 -0.23
C ALA A 231 10.37 14.21 0.33
N ARG A 232 9.22 14.88 0.51
CA ARG A 232 9.16 16.16 1.25
C ARG A 232 9.54 15.95 2.70
N THR A 233 9.04 14.89 3.34
CA THR A 233 9.43 14.51 4.70
C THR A 233 10.93 14.20 4.75
N ILE A 234 11.48 13.44 3.79
CA ILE A 234 12.93 13.13 3.72
C ILE A 234 13.78 14.40 3.60
N SER A 235 13.42 15.34 2.73
CA SER A 235 14.15 16.61 2.58
C SER A 235 14.07 17.46 3.85
N LEU A 236 12.89 17.58 4.45
CA LEU A 236 12.69 18.34 5.70
C LEU A 236 13.49 17.74 6.86
N LEU A 237 13.62 16.41 6.91
CA LEU A 237 14.42 15.71 7.91
C LEU A 237 15.92 15.91 7.72
N ALA A 238 16.42 15.86 6.48
CA ALA A 238 17.85 16.05 6.18
C ALA A 238 18.30 17.47 6.50
N ASP A 239 17.49 18.47 6.15
CA ASP A 239 17.78 19.89 6.39
C ASP A 239 17.53 20.33 7.84
N GLY A 240 16.99 19.43 8.67
CA GLY A 240 16.64 19.69 10.05
C GLY A 240 15.46 20.64 10.25
N GLN A 241 14.70 20.93 9.19
CA GLN A 241 13.67 21.99 9.15
C GLN A 241 12.24 21.52 9.47
N GLY A 242 12.03 20.23 9.77
CA GLY A 242 10.71 19.71 10.16
C GLY A 242 10.48 18.27 9.69
N GLY A 243 9.22 17.83 9.63
CA GLY A 243 8.88 16.45 9.23
C GLY A 243 9.12 15.39 10.31
N TYR A 244 9.67 15.81 11.46
CA TYR A 244 9.91 14.97 12.62
C TYR A 244 8.65 14.30 13.14
N GLU A 245 7.47 14.89 13.06
CA GLU A 245 6.21 14.29 13.56
C GLU A 245 5.81 13.01 12.80
N LYS A 246 6.04 12.99 11.48
CA LYS A 246 5.73 11.82 10.64
C LYS A 246 6.82 10.76 10.76
N LEU A 247 8.09 11.20 10.82
CA LEU A 247 9.20 10.30 11.16
C LEU A 247 9.01 9.73 12.58
N GLU A 248 8.58 10.53 13.53
CA GLU A 248 8.25 10.13 14.89
C GLU A 248 7.11 9.16 14.86
N ALA A 249 5.98 9.40 14.20
CA ALA A 249 4.91 8.40 14.10
C ALA A 249 5.38 7.07 13.47
N MET A 250 6.33 7.12 12.53
CA MET A 250 6.92 5.94 11.91
C MET A 250 7.95 5.23 12.81
N LEU A 251 8.79 5.99 13.52
CA LEU A 251 9.82 5.51 14.45
C LEU A 251 9.27 5.29 15.87
N ALA A 252 8.05 5.75 16.14
CA ALA A 252 7.44 5.83 17.46
C ALA A 252 7.29 4.42 18.00
N ASN A 253 8.01 4.17 19.09
CA ASN A 253 7.46 3.36 20.15
C ASN A 253 6.07 3.91 20.52
N PRO A 254 5.11 3.09 20.97
CA PRO A 254 3.96 3.63 21.67
C PRO A 254 4.47 4.61 22.74
N PRO A 255 3.82 5.77 22.91
CA PRO A 255 4.31 6.83 23.79
C PRO A 255 4.58 6.26 25.18
N ARG A 256 5.61 6.80 25.86
CA ARG A 256 6.08 6.40 27.21
C ARG A 256 4.93 6.06 28.16
N ASP A 257 3.84 6.83 28.08
CA ASP A 257 2.68 6.71 28.96
C ASP A 257 1.84 5.44 28.68
N GLU A 258 1.68 5.03 27.41
CA GLU A 258 0.94 3.81 27.05
C GLU A 258 1.71 2.53 27.44
N TRP A 259 3.03 2.49 27.22
CA TRP A 259 3.86 1.37 27.65
C TRP A 259 3.86 1.23 29.18
N THR A 260 4.04 2.32 29.91
CA THR A 260 4.15 2.33 31.38
C THR A 260 2.85 1.82 32.01
N MET A 261 1.70 2.21 31.46
CA MET A 261 0.37 1.75 31.89
C MET A 261 0.13 0.27 31.65
N ILE A 262 0.72 -0.31 30.59
CA ILE A 262 0.56 -1.74 30.27
C ILE A 262 1.60 -2.59 31.00
N TRP A 263 2.84 -2.11 31.13
CA TRP A 263 3.97 -2.85 31.68
C TRP A 263 3.95 -2.92 33.21
N HIS A 264 3.73 -1.81 33.92
CA HIS A 264 3.81 -1.83 35.39
C HIS A 264 2.90 -2.86 36.07
N PRO A 265 1.63 -3.03 35.64
CA PRO A 265 0.75 -4.06 36.20
C PRO A 265 1.24 -5.49 35.93
N LEU A 266 1.97 -5.70 34.83
CA LEU A 266 2.49 -7.02 34.42
C LEU A 266 3.86 -7.32 35.04
N ALA A 267 4.68 -6.29 35.28
CA ALA A 267 6.02 -6.42 35.85
C ALA A 267 5.96 -6.98 37.29
N GLU A 268 4.92 -6.61 38.04
CA GLU A 268 4.66 -7.14 39.37
C GLU A 268 4.31 -8.64 39.28
N GLY A 269 5.16 -9.48 39.86
CA GLY A 269 4.99 -10.95 39.82
C GLY A 269 5.48 -11.63 38.55
N PHE A 270 5.92 -10.89 37.53
CA PHE A 270 6.50 -11.48 36.31
C PHE A 270 7.70 -12.39 36.62
N HIS A 271 8.62 -11.93 37.47
CA HIS A 271 9.83 -12.69 37.81
C HIS A 271 9.53 -14.05 38.46
N ALA A 272 8.50 -14.12 39.30
CA ALA A 272 8.07 -15.37 39.92
C ALA A 272 7.55 -16.36 38.86
N ARG A 273 6.80 -15.86 37.87
CA ARG A 273 6.30 -16.67 36.75
C ARG A 273 7.41 -17.09 35.79
N LEU A 274 8.36 -16.19 35.50
CA LEU A 274 9.56 -16.51 34.72
C LEU A 274 10.41 -17.57 35.43
N SER A 275 10.55 -17.49 36.76
CA SER A 275 11.27 -18.48 37.56
C SER A 275 10.58 -19.85 37.52
N ALA A 276 9.26 -19.91 37.54
CA ALA A 276 8.51 -21.16 37.36
C ALA A 276 8.74 -21.77 35.97
N ALA A 277 8.70 -20.95 34.91
CA ALA A 277 9.02 -21.40 33.55
C ALA A 277 10.47 -21.91 33.43
N VAL A 278 11.44 -21.22 34.04
CA VAL A 278 12.84 -21.67 34.06
C VAL A 278 12.99 -23.02 34.77
N ALA A 279 12.24 -23.27 35.84
CA ALA A 279 12.28 -24.55 36.56
C ALA A 279 11.79 -25.72 35.67
N GLU A 280 10.74 -25.51 34.87
CA GLU A 280 10.25 -26.50 33.89
C GLU A 280 11.27 -26.78 32.78
N LEU A 281 12.09 -25.79 32.42
CA LEU A 281 13.09 -25.89 31.36
C LEU A 281 14.44 -26.51 31.78
N LEU A 282 14.66 -26.84 33.06
CA LEU A 282 15.96 -27.31 33.58
C LEU A 282 16.50 -28.59 32.91
N GLY A 283 15.63 -29.41 32.33
CA GLY A 283 16.01 -30.64 31.62
C GLY A 283 16.49 -30.42 30.18
N HIS A 284 16.46 -29.20 29.67
CA HIS A 284 16.70 -28.88 28.28
C HIS A 284 17.84 -27.86 28.12
N ASN A 285 18.67 -28.03 27.09
CA ASN A 285 19.84 -27.17 26.88
C ASN A 285 19.99 -26.79 25.41
N ASN A 286 19.60 -25.57 25.07
CA ASN A 286 19.83 -24.95 23.77
C ASN A 286 19.96 -23.42 23.92
N GLY A 287 20.22 -22.72 22.82
CA GLY A 287 20.44 -21.26 22.84
C GLY A 287 19.23 -20.46 23.33
N ALA A 288 18.00 -20.88 23.01
CA ALA A 288 16.79 -20.18 23.45
C ALA A 288 16.61 -20.31 24.97
N ILE A 289 16.82 -21.51 25.51
CA ILE A 289 16.67 -21.79 26.95
C ILE A 289 17.74 -21.08 27.76
N ARG A 290 19.00 -21.03 27.26
CA ARG A 290 20.07 -20.27 27.90
C ARG A 290 19.73 -18.77 28.00
N ALA A 291 19.19 -18.17 26.94
CA ALA A 291 18.77 -16.77 26.96
C ALA A 291 17.64 -16.52 28.00
N ILE A 292 16.70 -17.45 28.15
CA ILE A 292 15.63 -17.35 29.17
C ILE A 292 16.21 -17.47 30.59
N GLN A 293 17.17 -18.37 30.80
CA GLN A 293 17.86 -18.51 32.09
C GLN A 293 18.66 -17.26 32.44
N GLU A 294 19.37 -16.67 31.47
CA GLU A 294 20.11 -15.40 31.64
C GLU A 294 19.17 -14.23 31.97
N LEU A 295 18.04 -14.11 31.28
CA LEU A 295 17.01 -13.11 31.60
C LEU A 295 16.51 -13.26 33.04
N ASN A 296 16.28 -14.49 33.51
CA ASN A 296 15.81 -14.75 34.88
C ASN A 296 16.86 -14.41 35.95
N GLN A 297 18.14 -14.69 35.68
CA GLN A 297 19.24 -14.40 36.60
C GLN A 297 19.54 -12.91 36.71
N THR A 298 19.42 -12.18 35.60
CA THR A 298 19.73 -10.75 35.53
C THR A 298 18.53 -9.84 35.80
N TRP A 299 17.37 -10.42 36.17
CA TRP A 299 16.12 -9.69 36.35
C TRP A 299 16.21 -8.57 37.40
N HIS A 300 16.92 -8.82 38.51
CA HIS A 300 17.11 -7.87 39.62
C HIS A 300 18.54 -7.30 39.65
N ALA A 301 19.24 -7.25 38.51
CA ALA A 301 20.56 -6.63 38.46
C ALA A 301 20.46 -5.16 38.95
N GLU A 302 21.38 -4.74 39.83
CA GLU A 302 21.28 -3.51 40.65
C GLU A 302 21.08 -2.20 39.86
N ASN A 303 21.25 -2.21 38.54
CA ASN A 303 21.16 -1.02 37.68
C ASN A 303 20.12 -1.12 36.54
N ALA A 304 19.36 -2.22 36.42
CA ALA A 304 18.48 -2.40 35.27
C ALA A 304 17.20 -1.55 35.38
N THR A 305 16.95 -0.66 34.41
CA THR A 305 15.71 0.14 34.37
C THR A 305 14.53 -0.69 33.85
N GLN A 306 13.29 -0.29 34.19
CA GLN A 306 12.08 -1.01 33.73
C GLN A 306 11.97 -1.11 32.18
N PRO A 307 12.33 -0.08 31.40
CA PRO A 307 12.40 -0.20 29.94
C PRO A 307 13.43 -1.24 29.45
N GLU A 308 14.57 -1.37 30.13
CA GLU A 308 15.62 -2.33 29.76
C GLU A 308 15.15 -3.76 30.00
N LEU A 309 14.53 -4.02 31.15
CA LEU A 309 13.93 -5.30 31.46
C LEU A 309 12.86 -5.68 30.42
N PHE A 310 12.03 -4.72 30.02
CA PHE A 310 11.02 -4.93 28.98
C PHE A 310 11.64 -5.28 27.62
N GLN A 311 12.71 -4.58 27.21
CA GLN A 311 13.40 -4.88 25.94
C GLN A 311 14.08 -6.25 25.98
N ARG A 312 14.80 -6.58 27.06
CA ARG A 312 15.44 -7.89 27.25
C ARG A 312 14.40 -9.02 27.19
N LEU A 313 13.25 -8.84 27.84
CA LEU A 313 12.11 -9.77 27.77
C LEU A 313 11.62 -9.95 26.34
N ARG A 314 11.33 -8.84 25.64
CA ARG A 314 10.79 -8.86 24.27
C ARG A 314 11.75 -9.54 23.30
N GLN A 315 13.06 -9.32 23.43
CA GLN A 315 14.10 -9.98 22.64
C GLN A 315 14.19 -11.47 22.93
N THR A 316 14.03 -11.85 24.19
CA THR A 316 14.21 -13.22 24.64
C THR A 316 13.02 -14.09 24.29
N LEU A 317 11.80 -13.60 24.53
CA LEU A 317 10.56 -14.38 24.43
C LEU A 317 9.81 -14.22 23.11
N PHE A 318 10.04 -13.15 22.35
CA PHE A 318 9.32 -12.87 21.11
C PHE A 318 10.28 -12.67 19.93
N ASN A 319 9.82 -12.93 18.72
CA ASN A 319 10.59 -12.68 17.50
C ASN A 319 10.40 -11.24 17.00
N SER A 320 11.12 -10.88 15.93
CA SER A 320 11.06 -9.54 15.33
C SER A 320 9.69 -9.17 14.75
N LYS A 321 8.74 -10.11 14.69
CA LYS A 321 7.34 -9.90 14.28
C LYS A 321 6.38 -9.94 15.48
N GLY A 322 6.87 -9.71 16.70
CA GLY A 322 6.07 -9.70 17.93
C GLY A 322 5.40 -11.04 18.26
N LYS A 323 5.74 -12.14 17.57
CA LYS A 323 5.16 -13.47 17.83
C LYS A 323 5.99 -14.21 18.87
N PRO A 324 5.36 -15.01 19.75
CA PRO A 324 6.07 -15.88 20.69
C PRO A 324 7.12 -16.72 19.96
N LYS A 325 8.33 -16.77 20.50
CA LYS A 325 9.33 -17.72 20.04
C LYS A 325 8.92 -19.10 20.50
N THR A 326 8.88 -20.04 19.56
CA THR A 326 8.59 -21.46 19.81
C THR A 326 9.75 -22.36 19.39
N GLN A 327 10.67 -21.85 18.55
CA GLN A 327 11.80 -22.61 18.04
C GLN A 327 12.80 -22.89 19.17
N GLY A 328 13.08 -24.18 19.42
CA GLY A 328 13.92 -24.62 20.54
C GLY A 328 13.21 -24.67 21.90
N LEU A 329 11.89 -24.46 21.93
CA LEU A 329 11.08 -24.49 23.16
C LEU A 329 10.01 -25.60 23.14
N ALA A 330 10.02 -26.46 22.12
CA ALA A 330 9.11 -27.58 21.98
C ALA A 330 9.85 -28.82 21.47
N ALA A 331 9.31 -29.99 21.80
CA ALA A 331 9.72 -31.28 21.28
C ALA A 331 9.44 -31.39 19.77
N GLY A 332 10.04 -32.39 19.12
CA GLY A 332 9.88 -32.60 17.66
C GLY A 332 8.44 -32.91 17.22
N ASP A 333 7.56 -33.27 18.15
CA ASP A 333 6.12 -33.49 17.95
C ASP A 333 5.27 -32.24 18.19
N GLY A 334 5.89 -31.11 18.57
CA GLY A 334 5.23 -29.84 18.84
C GLY A 334 4.80 -29.62 20.30
N THR A 335 5.04 -30.58 21.20
CA THR A 335 4.74 -30.42 22.63
C THR A 335 5.68 -29.38 23.26
N CYS A 336 5.15 -28.32 23.88
CA CYS A 336 5.98 -27.30 24.54
C CYS A 336 6.72 -27.89 25.74
N TYR A 337 7.95 -27.43 26.00
CA TYR A 337 8.72 -27.84 27.17
C TYR A 337 8.26 -27.17 28.46
N SER A 338 7.47 -26.09 28.38
CA SER A 338 6.99 -25.35 29.55
C SER A 338 5.63 -24.71 29.30
N ASP A 339 4.60 -25.24 29.96
CA ASP A 339 3.26 -24.64 29.98
C ASP A 339 3.29 -23.26 30.66
N SER A 340 4.15 -23.09 31.66
CA SER A 340 4.35 -21.81 32.33
C SER A 340 4.91 -20.74 31.38
N LEU A 341 5.82 -21.13 30.47
CA LEU A 341 6.38 -20.22 29.47
C LEU A 341 5.34 -19.81 28.42
N ASP A 342 4.55 -20.77 27.94
CA ASP A 342 3.47 -20.48 26.98
C ASP A 342 2.42 -19.55 27.59
N ALA A 343 2.01 -19.81 28.83
CA ALA A 343 1.08 -18.94 29.57
C ALA A 343 1.67 -17.54 29.79
N LEU A 344 2.97 -17.45 30.08
CA LEU A 344 3.68 -16.18 30.26
C LEU A 344 3.73 -15.37 28.94
N GLN A 345 4.04 -16.03 27.84
CA GLN A 345 4.05 -15.41 26.51
C GLN A 345 2.64 -14.96 26.09
N ALA A 346 1.61 -15.76 26.40
CA ALA A 346 0.22 -15.43 26.09
C ALA A 346 -0.27 -14.19 26.86
N ASP A 347 0.02 -14.09 28.15
CA ASP A 347 -0.43 -12.99 29.00
C ASP A 347 0.20 -11.65 28.65
N ILE A 348 1.43 -11.68 28.13
CA ILE A 348 2.20 -10.49 27.79
C ILE A 348 2.07 -10.13 26.32
N LEU A 349 1.55 -11.03 25.49
CA LEU A 349 1.30 -10.76 24.08
C LEU A 349 0.49 -9.47 23.83
N PRO A 350 -0.57 -9.12 24.60
CA PRO A 350 -1.26 -7.84 24.46
C PRO A 350 -0.37 -6.63 24.71
N ALA A 351 0.63 -6.76 25.59
CA ALA A 351 1.63 -5.73 25.85
C ALA A 351 2.73 -5.67 24.79
N ILE A 352 2.98 -6.77 24.07
CA ILE A 352 3.97 -6.85 22.99
C ILE A 352 3.37 -6.52 21.63
N ALA A 353 2.07 -6.76 21.41
CA ALA A 353 1.40 -6.57 20.13
C ALA A 353 1.51 -5.13 19.58
N PRO A 354 1.43 -4.06 20.39
CA PRO A 354 1.70 -2.70 19.94
C PRO A 354 3.14 -2.50 19.45
N PHE A 355 4.05 -3.41 19.82
CA PHE A 355 5.47 -3.40 19.49
C PHE A 355 5.85 -4.39 18.37
N ASP A 356 4.88 -4.93 17.63
CA ASP A 356 5.17 -5.74 16.44
C ASP A 356 6.06 -4.93 15.45
N ARG A 357 7.10 -5.57 14.91
CA ARG A 357 8.07 -4.99 13.93
C ARG A 357 8.98 -3.87 14.42
N MET A 358 8.96 -3.54 15.71
CA MET A 358 9.82 -2.48 16.24
C MET A 358 11.26 -2.95 16.51
N VAL A 359 12.21 -2.02 16.40
CA VAL A 359 13.64 -2.28 16.60
C VAL A 359 13.96 -2.34 18.10
N TYR A 360 14.90 -3.19 18.47
CA TYR A 360 15.35 -3.38 19.83
C TYR A 360 16.44 -2.34 20.15
N GLN A 361 16.11 -1.29 20.91
CA GLN A 361 17.08 -0.27 21.32
C GLN A 361 17.92 -0.77 22.51
N THR A 362 19.23 -0.50 22.50
CA THR A 362 20.14 -0.76 23.62
C THR A 362 20.34 0.48 24.51
N GLU A 363 19.95 0.32 25.77
CA GLU A 363 20.40 0.92 27.05
C GLU A 363 20.82 2.40 27.26
N GLU A 364 21.31 3.20 26.30
CA GLU A 364 21.95 4.48 26.72
C GLU A 364 21.53 5.79 26.03
N GLN A 365 20.77 5.79 24.92
CA GLN A 365 20.50 7.05 24.17
C GLN A 365 19.05 7.52 24.21
N VAL A 366 18.26 6.91 25.08
CA VAL A 366 16.85 7.24 25.25
C VAL A 366 16.75 8.48 26.15
N PHE A 367 16.89 9.65 25.51
CA PHE A 367 16.40 10.99 25.92
C PHE A 367 17.36 12.01 26.58
N ALA A 368 18.44 12.38 25.89
CA ALA A 368 18.86 13.79 25.91
C ALA A 368 18.20 14.50 24.71
N GLU A 369 17.43 15.57 24.91
CA GLU A 369 16.76 16.31 23.82
C GLU A 369 17.72 16.71 22.68
N ASN A 370 19.00 16.93 22.99
CA ASN A 370 20.04 17.24 22.01
C ASN A 370 20.49 16.05 21.14
N ASP A 371 20.39 14.80 21.60
CA ASP A 371 20.80 13.62 20.81
C ASP A 371 19.68 13.19 19.83
N ARG A 372 18.42 13.43 20.22
CA ARG A 372 17.23 13.14 19.41
C ARG A 372 17.25 13.81 18.04
N PHE A 373 17.61 15.10 17.99
CA PHE A 373 17.73 15.82 16.72
C PHE A 373 18.85 15.30 15.83
N GLN A 374 19.97 14.86 16.42
CA GLN A 374 21.08 14.28 15.66
C GLN A 374 20.72 12.90 15.09
N VAL A 375 19.95 12.09 15.82
CA VAL A 375 19.41 10.82 15.33
C VAL A 375 18.41 11.05 14.19
N TYR A 376 17.52 12.04 14.31
CA TYR A 376 16.58 12.37 13.22
C TYR A 376 17.27 12.92 11.98
N ARG A 377 18.29 13.75 12.17
CA ARG A 377 19.14 14.21 11.07
C ARG A 377 19.84 13.03 10.40
N ALA A 378 20.37 12.07 11.16
CA ALA A 378 20.98 10.86 10.62
C ALA A 378 19.99 10.03 9.78
N TRP A 379 18.74 9.87 10.25
CA TRP A 379 17.67 9.27 9.46
C TRP A 379 17.37 10.06 8.17
N GLY A 380 17.34 11.39 8.24
CA GLY A 380 17.15 12.26 7.08
C GLY A 380 18.23 12.05 6.02
N VAL A 381 19.51 12.10 6.42
CA VAL A 381 20.67 11.84 5.55
C VAL A 381 20.58 10.45 4.92
N PHE A 382 20.29 9.41 5.72
CA PHE A 382 20.13 8.04 5.22
C PHE A 382 19.01 7.94 4.18
N PHE A 383 17.81 8.44 4.50
CA PHE A 383 16.67 8.34 3.61
C PHE A 383 16.84 9.15 2.33
N GLU A 384 17.51 10.30 2.40
CA GLU A 384 17.81 11.10 1.22
C GLU A 384 18.77 10.36 0.29
N ALA A 385 19.85 9.81 0.84
CA ALA A 385 20.79 8.99 0.09
C ALA A 385 20.11 7.76 -0.53
N ALA A 386 19.29 7.05 0.26
CA ALA A 386 18.56 5.86 -0.19
C ALA A 386 17.54 6.18 -1.27
N HIS A 387 16.79 7.28 -1.15
CA HIS A 387 15.83 7.72 -2.16
C HIS A 387 16.54 8.15 -3.46
N ARG A 388 17.67 8.87 -3.35
CA ARG A 388 18.48 9.23 -4.52
C ARG A 388 19.00 7.98 -5.24
N ALA A 389 19.58 7.03 -4.50
CA ALA A 389 20.03 5.76 -5.05
C ALA A 389 18.87 4.97 -5.68
N TYR A 390 17.69 4.95 -5.06
CA TYR A 390 16.49 4.31 -5.61
C TYR A 390 16.09 4.92 -6.96
N LEU A 391 16.06 6.25 -7.09
CA LEU A 391 15.77 6.91 -8.36
C LEU A 391 16.83 6.62 -9.43
N GLU A 392 18.11 6.48 -9.05
CA GLU A 392 19.16 6.03 -9.96
C GLU A 392 18.93 4.60 -10.45
N GLU A 393 18.57 3.67 -9.56
CA GLU A 393 18.22 2.29 -9.94
C GLU A 393 16.98 2.26 -10.87
N CYS A 394 15.95 3.07 -10.58
CA CYS A 394 14.78 3.22 -11.43
C CYS A 394 15.15 3.72 -12.83
N ARG A 395 16.02 4.74 -12.94
CA ARG A 395 16.51 5.26 -14.22
C ARG A 395 17.37 4.23 -14.96
N ALA A 396 18.23 3.51 -14.25
CA ALA A 396 19.10 2.49 -14.84
C ALA A 396 18.31 1.32 -15.43
N GLU A 397 17.24 0.89 -14.75
CA GLU A 397 16.35 -0.17 -15.26
C GLU A 397 15.26 0.35 -16.20
N ASN A 398 15.07 1.67 -16.29
CA ASN A 398 13.95 2.32 -16.97
C ASN A 398 12.57 1.88 -16.43
N ARG A 399 12.49 1.72 -15.11
CA ARG A 399 11.31 1.20 -14.40
C ARG A 399 10.98 2.14 -13.26
N PHE A 400 9.73 2.57 -13.17
CA PHE A 400 9.32 3.60 -12.21
C PHE A 400 7.99 3.25 -11.56
N SER A 401 7.78 3.63 -10.31
CA SER A 401 6.44 3.55 -9.72
C SER A 401 5.50 4.56 -10.40
N PHE A 402 4.18 4.32 -10.33
CA PHE A 402 3.18 5.29 -10.81
C PHE A 402 3.42 6.69 -10.23
N HIS A 403 3.81 6.75 -8.96
CA HIS A 403 4.08 8.00 -8.26
C HIS A 403 5.32 8.72 -8.81
N ASP A 404 6.41 7.98 -9.01
CA ASP A 404 7.67 8.54 -9.53
C ASP A 404 7.47 9.10 -10.94
N LEU A 405 6.67 8.42 -11.77
CA LEU A 405 6.30 8.90 -13.10
C LEU A 405 5.53 10.21 -13.05
N ALA A 406 4.55 10.36 -12.15
CA ALA A 406 3.78 11.59 -12.02
C ALA A 406 4.68 12.80 -11.72
N ARG A 407 5.70 12.63 -10.88
CA ARG A 407 6.69 13.69 -10.60
C ARG A 407 7.57 14.02 -11.78
N LEU A 408 8.04 13.00 -12.50
CA LEU A 408 8.84 13.23 -13.69
C LEU A 408 8.04 14.06 -14.71
N PHE A 409 6.73 13.78 -14.84
CA PHE A 409 5.83 14.60 -15.65
C PHE A 409 5.70 16.04 -15.17
N GLU A 410 5.47 16.26 -13.87
CA GLU A 410 5.38 17.61 -13.30
C GLU A 410 6.67 18.42 -13.50
N SER A 411 7.83 17.76 -13.57
CA SER A 411 9.11 18.43 -13.82
C SER A 411 9.41 18.70 -15.30
N GLU A 412 8.73 18.00 -16.23
CA GLU A 412 8.89 18.17 -17.68
C GLU A 412 7.85 19.09 -18.32
N LEU A 413 6.73 19.35 -17.64
CA LEU A 413 5.69 20.33 -18.01
C LEU A 413 6.05 21.72 -17.48
#